data_AF-A0A8J2I659-F1
#
_entry.id   AF-A0A8J2I659-F1
#
_cell.length_a   1.000
_cell.length_b   1.000
_cell.length_c   1.000
_cell.angle_alpha   90.00
_cell.angle_beta   90.00
_cell.angle_gamma   90.00
#
_symmetry.space_group_name_H-M   'P 1'
#
loop_
_entity.id
_entity.type
_entity.pdbx_description
1 polymer ?
#
loop_
_entity_poly.entity_id
_entity_poly.type
_entity_poly.pdbx_seq_one_letter_code
_entity_poly.pdbx_strand_id
1 'polypeptide(L)'
;MSEEDFKSYKRAIINKRLAKLESLSSEANRFWNYIYSDSYDFLQANVNAATLKKLTKKDVVDFYMHLLAQAKANKSSLSKKKAAATAAFKIILAEHKIAANDEAFQTCTKDASSNEAALDAVASYLTNNLRIEKGVANKVLNEAKAKLGVADSGLRAAPQALDVSQLVLIKNVHA
;
A
#
# COMPACT_ATOMS: atom_id res chain seq x y z
N MET A 1 -19.07 11.11 12.81
CA MET A 1 -20.39 11.28 12.18
C MET A 1 -21.47 11.05 13.21
N SER A 2 -22.57 11.82 13.15
CA SER A 2 -23.78 11.57 13.95
C SER A 2 -24.52 10.32 13.43
N GLU A 3 -25.59 9.90 14.09
CA GLU A 3 -26.43 8.79 13.59
C GLU A 3 -27.30 9.25 12.42
N GLU A 4 -27.70 10.51 12.44
CA GLU A 4 -28.48 11.20 11.42
C GLU A 4 -27.69 11.30 10.10
N ASP A 5 -26.42 11.70 10.18
CA ASP A 5 -25.50 11.72 9.03
C ASP A 5 -25.37 10.32 8.43
N PHE A 6 -25.15 9.30 9.27
CA PHE A 6 -25.00 7.91 8.81
C PHE A 6 -26.25 7.44 8.04
N LYS A 7 -27.44 7.69 8.60
CA LYS A 7 -28.72 7.35 7.94
C LYS A 7 -28.91 8.11 6.63
N SER A 8 -28.51 9.38 6.57
CA SER A 8 -28.54 10.21 5.37
C SER A 8 -27.65 9.63 4.27
N TYR A 9 -26.37 9.36 4.58
CA TYR A 9 -25.43 8.75 3.63
C TYR A 9 -25.89 7.37 3.17
N LYS A 10 -26.37 6.53 4.09
CA LYS A 10 -26.91 5.20 3.76
C LYS A 10 -28.08 5.30 2.78
N ARG A 11 -29.01 6.24 2.98
CA ARG A 11 -30.13 6.47 2.06
C ARG A 11 -29.65 6.95 0.70
N ALA A 12 -28.70 7.88 0.65
CA ALA A 12 -28.14 8.39 -0.59
C ALA A 12 -27.48 7.27 -1.42
N ILE A 13 -26.72 6.38 -0.77
CA ILE A 13 -26.08 5.23 -1.45
C ILE A 13 -27.14 4.26 -1.97
N ILE A 14 -28.16 3.92 -1.17
CA ILE A 14 -29.26 3.04 -1.60
C ILE A 14 -29.96 3.62 -2.84
N ASN A 15 -30.31 4.91 -2.80
CA ASN A 15 -30.96 5.58 -3.93
C ASN A 15 -30.08 5.55 -5.18
N LYS A 16 -28.77 5.80 -5.03
CA LYS A 16 -27.81 5.71 -6.13
C LYS A 16 -27.72 4.31 -6.73
N ARG A 17 -27.82 3.25 -5.91
CA ARG A 17 -27.78 1.86 -6.37
C ARG A 17 -29.04 1.45 -7.12
N LEU A 18 -30.20 1.93 -6.69
CA LEU A 18 -31.51 1.61 -7.28
C LEU A 18 -31.93 2.58 -8.40
N ALA A 19 -31.15 3.62 -8.66
CA ALA A 19 -31.44 4.60 -9.69
C ALA A 19 -31.57 3.92 -11.05
N LYS A 20 -32.66 4.22 -11.76
CA LYS A 20 -32.84 3.81 -13.15
C LYS A 20 -31.79 4.53 -14.00
N LEU A 21 -31.10 3.79 -14.86
CA LEU A 21 -30.15 4.36 -15.80
C LEU A 21 -30.92 5.08 -16.91
N GLU A 22 -30.46 6.28 -17.28
CA GLU A 22 -31.19 7.17 -18.19
C GLU A 22 -31.03 6.77 -19.67
N SER A 23 -30.01 5.96 -20.00
CA SER A 23 -29.73 5.53 -21.36
C SER A 23 -29.62 4.02 -21.50
N LEU A 24 -30.03 3.50 -22.65
CA LEU A 24 -29.86 2.09 -23.02
C LEU A 24 -28.38 1.69 -23.03
N SER A 25 -27.49 2.57 -23.45
CA SER A 25 -26.04 2.34 -23.42
C SER A 25 -25.52 2.11 -22.00
N SER A 26 -26.02 2.86 -21.02
CA SER A 26 -25.64 2.68 -19.61
C SER A 26 -26.13 1.35 -19.06
N GLU A 27 -27.37 0.96 -19.40
CA GLU A 27 -27.94 -0.32 -18.98
C GLU A 27 -27.22 -1.51 -19.62
N ALA A 28 -26.92 -1.43 -20.92
CA ALA A 28 -26.13 -2.42 -21.64
C ALA A 28 -24.73 -2.54 -21.02
N ASN A 29 -24.06 -1.43 -20.72
CA ASN A 29 -22.75 -1.44 -20.07
C ASN A 29 -22.81 -2.10 -18.67
N ARG A 30 -23.84 -1.80 -17.88
CA ARG A 30 -24.05 -2.44 -16.57
C ARG A 30 -24.10 -3.96 -16.70
N PHE A 31 -24.88 -4.50 -17.64
CA PHE A 31 -24.95 -5.95 -17.85
C PHE A 31 -23.66 -6.52 -18.43
N TRP A 32 -23.03 -5.82 -19.37
CA TRP A 32 -21.76 -6.25 -19.94
C TRP A 32 -20.64 -6.36 -18.91
N ASN A 33 -20.58 -5.47 -17.90
CA ASN A 33 -19.60 -5.59 -16.82
C ASN A 33 -19.74 -6.91 -16.04
N TYR A 34 -20.96 -7.40 -15.84
CA TYR A 34 -21.20 -8.68 -15.18
C TYR A 34 -20.86 -9.88 -16.07
N ILE A 35 -21.12 -9.79 -17.38
CA ILE A 35 -20.77 -10.84 -18.33
C ILE A 35 -19.26 -10.91 -18.54
N TYR A 36 -18.60 -9.76 -18.74
CA TYR A 36 -17.15 -9.68 -18.94
C TYR A 36 -16.35 -10.16 -17.71
N SER A 37 -16.90 -9.97 -16.51
CA SER A 37 -16.31 -10.46 -15.26
C SER A 37 -16.69 -11.90 -14.91
N ASP A 38 -17.47 -12.59 -15.77
CA ASP A 38 -17.98 -13.96 -15.55
C ASP A 38 -18.80 -14.11 -14.24
N SER A 39 -19.32 -13.00 -13.71
CA SER A 39 -20.02 -12.98 -12.42
C SER A 39 -21.53 -13.16 -12.56
N TYR A 40 -22.10 -12.73 -13.71
CA TYR A 40 -23.52 -12.84 -14.04
C TYR A 40 -24.51 -12.35 -12.95
N ASP A 41 -24.05 -11.48 -12.04
CA ASP A 41 -24.85 -10.97 -10.93
C ASP A 41 -25.67 -9.74 -11.33
N PHE A 42 -26.70 -9.96 -12.14
CA PHE A 42 -27.56 -8.90 -12.66
C PHE A 42 -28.46 -8.27 -11.58
N LEU A 43 -28.63 -8.94 -10.44
CA LEU A 43 -29.44 -8.47 -9.31
C LEU A 43 -28.61 -7.76 -8.23
N GLN A 44 -27.30 -7.65 -8.42
CA GLN A 44 -26.37 -7.09 -7.46
C GLN A 44 -26.82 -5.74 -6.89
N ALA A 45 -27.34 -4.84 -7.73
CA ALA A 45 -27.83 -3.53 -7.28
C ALA A 45 -28.96 -3.65 -6.23
N ASN A 46 -29.89 -4.57 -6.45
CA ASN A 46 -31.01 -4.85 -5.54
C ASN A 46 -30.54 -5.54 -4.26
N VAL A 47 -29.69 -6.56 -4.40
CA VAL A 47 -29.11 -7.29 -3.26
C VAL A 47 -28.29 -6.33 -2.39
N ASN A 48 -27.42 -5.52 -3.00
CA ASN A 48 -26.63 -4.53 -2.29
C ASN A 48 -27.50 -3.50 -1.57
N ALA A 49 -28.56 -3.01 -2.20
CA ALA A 49 -29.50 -2.10 -1.55
C ALA A 49 -30.19 -2.76 -0.34
N ALA A 50 -30.60 -4.03 -0.45
CA ALA A 50 -31.19 -4.78 0.65
C ALA A 50 -30.20 -5.01 1.80
N THR A 51 -28.94 -5.31 1.50
CA THR A 51 -27.86 -5.46 2.49
C THR A 51 -27.57 -4.14 3.18
N LEU A 52 -27.44 -3.04 2.41
CA LEU A 52 -27.22 -1.70 2.96
C LEU A 52 -28.34 -1.28 3.91
N LYS A 53 -29.61 -1.64 3.63
CA LYS A 53 -30.74 -1.38 4.55
C LYS A 53 -30.54 -2.01 5.93
N LYS A 54 -29.88 -3.17 6.04
CA LYS A 54 -29.60 -3.86 7.31
C LYS A 54 -28.33 -3.36 8.00
N LEU A 55 -27.41 -2.74 7.25
CA LEU A 55 -26.10 -2.30 7.74
C LEU A 55 -26.21 -1.25 8.85
N THR A 56 -25.49 -1.44 9.95
CA THR A 56 -25.41 -0.49 11.07
C THR A 56 -24.12 0.31 11.03
N LYS A 57 -24.08 1.43 11.76
CA LYS A 57 -22.87 2.24 11.92
C LYS A 57 -21.73 1.46 12.58
N LYS A 58 -22.08 0.61 13.57
CA LYS A 58 -21.12 -0.25 14.26
C LYS A 58 -20.43 -1.19 13.28
N ASP A 59 -21.19 -1.83 12.38
CA ASP A 59 -20.63 -2.76 11.39
C ASP A 59 -19.56 -2.10 10.52
N VAL A 60 -19.80 -0.85 10.09
CA VAL A 60 -18.86 -0.08 9.27
C VAL A 60 -17.59 0.27 10.04
N VAL A 61 -17.73 0.68 11.31
CA VAL A 61 -16.58 0.99 12.18
C VAL A 61 -15.76 -0.26 12.46
N ASP A 62 -16.41 -1.35 12.80
CA ASP A 62 -15.75 -2.62 13.11
C ASP A 62 -15.01 -3.17 11.87
N PHE A 63 -15.62 -3.09 10.69
CA PHE A 63 -14.98 -3.43 9.42
C PHE A 63 -13.73 -2.58 9.15
N TYR A 64 -13.83 -1.26 9.33
CA TYR A 64 -12.69 -0.36 9.13
C TYR A 64 -11.56 -0.63 10.13
N MET A 65 -11.88 -0.88 11.40
CA MET A 65 -10.90 -1.27 12.42
C MET A 65 -10.23 -2.59 12.06
N HIS A 66 -10.98 -3.57 11.56
CA HIS A 66 -10.43 -4.83 11.10
C HIS A 66 -9.43 -4.63 9.96
N LEU A 67 -9.77 -3.82 8.94
CA LEU A 67 -8.87 -3.53 7.83
C LEU A 67 -7.58 -2.85 8.30
N LEU A 68 -7.68 -1.88 9.22
CA LEU A 68 -6.50 -1.25 9.81
C LEU A 68 -5.63 -2.23 10.59
N ALA A 69 -6.24 -3.16 11.33
CA ALA A 69 -5.51 -4.21 12.04
C ALA A 69 -4.78 -5.15 11.06
N GLN A 70 -5.42 -5.59 9.99
CA GLN A 70 -4.78 -6.39 8.94
C GLN A 70 -3.65 -5.61 8.26
N ALA A 71 -3.86 -4.34 7.92
CA ALA A 71 -2.83 -3.51 7.32
C ALA A 71 -1.61 -3.33 8.24
N LYS A 72 -1.84 -3.20 9.56
CA LYS A 72 -0.76 -3.18 10.56
C LYS A 72 -0.04 -4.52 10.68
N ALA A 73 -0.76 -5.64 10.62
CA ALA A 73 -0.15 -6.98 10.63
C ALA A 73 0.67 -7.26 9.35
N ASN A 74 0.21 -6.76 8.20
CA ASN A 74 0.88 -6.90 6.91
C ASN A 74 2.04 -5.91 6.73
N LYS A 75 2.11 -4.83 7.53
CA LYS A 75 3.34 -4.04 7.65
C LYS A 75 4.41 -4.91 8.30
N SER A 76 5.40 -5.34 7.52
CA SER A 76 6.55 -6.04 8.07
C SER A 76 7.15 -5.21 9.21
N SER A 77 7.24 -5.81 10.39
CA SER A 77 7.80 -5.14 11.56
C SER A 77 9.20 -4.61 11.24
N LEU A 78 9.58 -3.50 11.86
CA LEU A 78 10.92 -2.92 11.71
C LEU A 78 12.01 -3.97 12.00
N SER A 79 11.78 -4.89 12.94
CA SER A 79 12.67 -6.03 13.18
C SER A 79 12.80 -6.99 11.99
N LYS A 80 11.71 -7.34 11.30
CA LYS A 80 11.74 -8.19 10.11
C LYS A 80 12.45 -7.49 8.94
N LYS A 81 12.21 -6.19 8.76
CA LYS A 81 12.91 -5.37 7.76
C LYS A 81 14.41 -5.27 8.06
N LYS A 82 14.79 -5.05 9.32
CA LYS A 82 16.19 -5.04 9.77
C LYS A 82 16.86 -6.40 9.52
N ALA A 83 16.21 -7.51 9.87
CA ALA A 83 16.77 -8.84 9.64
C ALA A 83 16.97 -9.13 8.14
N ALA A 84 16.00 -8.75 7.29
CA ALA A 84 16.13 -8.85 5.83
C ALA A 84 17.26 -7.95 5.30
N ALA A 85 17.42 -6.74 5.84
CA ALA A 85 18.53 -5.83 5.51
C ALA A 85 19.89 -6.40 5.85
N THR A 86 20.04 -6.94 7.06
CA THR A 86 21.26 -7.60 7.49
C THR A 86 21.58 -8.81 6.60
N ALA A 87 20.58 -9.63 6.25
CA ALA A 87 20.79 -10.78 5.37
C ALA A 87 21.22 -10.37 3.96
N ALA A 88 20.55 -9.39 3.36
CA ALA A 88 20.91 -8.87 2.02
C ALA A 88 22.32 -8.27 2.01
N PHE A 89 22.69 -7.52 3.06
CA PHE A 89 23.99 -6.90 3.17
C PHE A 89 25.13 -7.92 3.31
N LYS A 90 24.91 -8.99 4.08
CA LYS A 90 25.86 -10.11 4.19
C LYS A 90 26.12 -10.79 2.85
N ILE A 91 25.08 -10.97 2.03
CA ILE A 91 25.20 -11.56 0.69
C ILE A 91 26.09 -10.66 -0.20
N ILE A 92 25.82 -9.35 -0.23
CA ILE A 92 26.57 -8.41 -1.07
C ILE A 92 28.04 -8.32 -0.63
N LEU A 93 28.32 -8.33 0.68
CA LEU A 93 29.69 -8.33 1.19
C LEU A 93 30.47 -9.59 0.80
N ALA A 94 29.80 -10.75 0.85
CA ALA A 94 30.39 -12.01 0.40
C ALA A 94 30.67 -11.99 -1.12
N GLU A 95 29.76 -11.46 -1.94
CA GLU A 95 29.95 -11.26 -3.39
C GLU A 95 31.21 -10.42 -3.69
N HIS A 96 31.49 -9.42 -2.85
CA HIS A 96 32.66 -8.55 -2.98
C HIS A 96 33.94 -9.09 -2.30
N LYS A 97 33.94 -10.32 -1.76
CA LYS A 97 35.05 -10.94 -1.01
C LYS A 97 35.52 -10.12 0.20
N ILE A 98 34.61 -9.36 0.81
CA ILE A 98 34.91 -8.56 1.99
C ILE A 98 34.64 -9.40 3.23
N ALA A 99 35.68 -9.68 4.02
CA ALA A 99 35.53 -10.34 5.32
C ALA A 99 34.91 -9.37 6.33
N ALA A 100 33.63 -9.56 6.64
CA ALA A 100 32.91 -8.72 7.59
C ALA A 100 32.94 -9.34 8.99
N ASN A 101 33.26 -8.53 10.01
CA ASN A 101 33.12 -8.95 11.40
C ASN A 101 31.64 -8.82 11.82
N ASP A 102 31.01 -9.98 12.00
CA ASP A 102 29.59 -10.10 12.35
C ASP A 102 29.22 -9.38 13.65
N GLU A 103 30.10 -9.33 14.65
CA GLU A 103 29.83 -8.64 15.92
C GLU A 103 29.89 -7.12 15.79
N ALA A 104 30.83 -6.60 15.00
CA ALA A 104 30.97 -5.16 14.78
C ALA A 104 29.82 -4.59 13.94
N PHE A 105 29.36 -5.34 12.93
CA PHE A 105 28.21 -4.95 12.11
C PHE A 105 26.89 -4.95 12.89
N GLN A 106 26.67 -5.97 13.72
CA GLN A 106 25.50 -6.05 14.59
C GLN A 106 25.49 -4.92 15.62
N THR A 107 26.65 -4.56 16.16
CA THR A 107 26.77 -3.44 17.12
C THR A 107 26.45 -2.10 16.45
N CYS A 108 26.91 -1.89 15.21
CA CYS A 108 26.67 -0.67 14.43
C CYS A 108 25.18 -0.47 14.04
N THR A 109 24.41 -1.57 13.90
CA THR A 109 23.02 -1.52 13.44
C THR A 109 21.98 -1.64 14.56
N LYS A 110 22.41 -1.88 15.81
CA LYS A 110 21.53 -1.99 16.99
C LYS A 110 20.83 -0.66 17.31
N ASP A 111 21.52 0.46 17.21
CA ASP A 111 21.01 1.78 17.65
C ASP A 111 20.24 2.55 16.56
N ALA A 112 20.15 2.02 15.35
CA ALA A 112 19.47 2.70 14.24
C ALA A 112 17.94 2.70 14.44
N SER A 113 17.36 3.90 14.60
CA SER A 113 15.92 4.11 14.77
C SER A 113 15.12 4.17 13.46
N SER A 114 15.80 4.44 12.33
CA SER A 114 15.21 4.47 10.98
C SER A 114 16.08 3.74 9.95
N ASN A 115 15.52 3.48 8.77
CA ASN A 115 16.22 2.87 7.64
C ASN A 115 17.40 3.74 7.18
N GLU A 116 17.23 5.06 7.17
CA GLU A 116 18.26 6.03 6.78
C GLU A 116 19.41 6.02 7.79
N ALA A 117 19.09 6.05 9.09
CA ALA A 117 20.09 5.94 10.15
C ALA A 117 20.86 4.61 10.11
N ALA A 118 20.19 3.52 9.73
CA ALA A 118 20.84 2.23 9.53
C ALA A 118 21.77 2.25 8.32
N LEU A 119 21.37 2.87 7.21
CA LEU A 119 22.18 3.01 6.00
C LEU A 119 23.40 3.89 6.23
N ASP A 120 23.27 4.97 7.00
CA ASP A 120 24.36 5.89 7.33
C ASP A 120 25.39 5.25 8.29
N ALA A 121 24.90 4.47 9.26
CA ALA A 121 25.75 3.67 10.14
C ALA A 121 26.54 2.62 9.34
N VAL A 122 25.87 1.95 8.40
CA VAL A 122 26.50 0.97 7.51
C VAL A 122 27.52 1.63 6.55
N ALA A 123 27.20 2.79 5.97
CA ALA A 123 28.15 3.57 5.17
C ALA A 123 29.41 3.94 5.96
N SER A 124 29.21 4.37 7.21
CA SER A 124 30.28 4.71 8.13
C SER A 124 31.12 3.48 8.50
N TYR A 125 30.51 2.31 8.69
CA TYR A 125 31.23 1.06 8.94
C TYR A 125 32.10 0.64 7.76
N LEU A 126 31.57 0.68 6.53
CA LEU A 126 32.30 0.34 5.30
C LEU A 126 33.54 1.24 5.09
N THR A 127 33.39 2.54 5.35
CA THR A 127 34.44 3.52 5.08
C THR A 127 35.46 3.60 6.22
N ASN A 128 35.01 3.58 7.48
CA ASN A 128 35.87 3.83 8.63
C ASN A 128 36.47 2.56 9.24
N ASN A 129 35.70 1.46 9.30
CA ASN A 129 36.17 0.20 9.90
C ASN A 129 36.82 -0.73 8.87
N LEU A 130 36.19 -0.88 7.70
CA LEU A 130 36.69 -1.77 6.64
C LEU A 130 37.67 -1.07 5.67
N ARG A 131 37.81 0.26 5.75
CA ARG A 131 38.70 1.09 4.90
C ARG A 131 38.54 0.79 3.40
N ILE A 132 37.31 0.51 2.97
CA ILE A 132 37.00 0.22 1.57
C ILE A 132 37.04 1.53 0.79
N GLU A 133 37.55 1.48 -0.45
CA GLU A 133 37.52 2.61 -1.36
C GLU A 133 36.08 3.15 -1.51
N LYS A 134 35.93 4.47 -1.40
CA LYS A 134 34.63 5.16 -1.37
C LYS A 134 33.73 4.80 -2.57
N GLY A 135 34.33 4.54 -3.74
CA GLY A 135 33.61 4.09 -4.93
C GLY A 135 32.97 2.70 -4.79
N VAL A 136 33.70 1.74 -4.21
CA VAL A 136 33.22 0.37 -3.98
C VAL A 136 32.18 0.34 -2.86
N ALA A 137 32.40 1.11 -1.78
CA ALA A 137 31.44 1.24 -0.69
C ALA A 137 30.09 1.80 -1.16
N ASN A 138 30.10 2.81 -2.02
CA ASN A 138 28.88 3.39 -2.61
C ASN A 138 28.15 2.37 -3.51
N LYS A 139 28.87 1.54 -4.26
CA LYS A 139 28.27 0.49 -5.10
C LYS A 139 27.54 -0.55 -4.26
N VAL A 140 28.21 -1.07 -3.22
CA VAL A 140 27.63 -2.02 -2.25
C VAL A 140 26.38 -1.43 -1.59
N LEU A 141 26.42 -0.16 -1.22
CA LEU A 141 25.31 0.52 -0.55
C LEU A 141 24.12 0.78 -1.50
N ASN A 142 24.37 1.13 -2.76
CA ASN A 142 23.32 1.30 -3.76
C ASN A 142 22.64 -0.03 -4.11
N GLU A 143 23.42 -1.11 -4.21
CA GLU A 143 22.87 -2.45 -4.43
C GLU A 143 22.06 -2.94 -3.23
N ALA A 144 22.52 -2.65 -2.00
CA ALA A 144 21.76 -2.93 -0.79
C ALA A 144 20.45 -2.14 -0.74
N LYS A 145 20.46 -0.84 -1.10
CA LYS A 145 19.25 0.00 -1.21
C LYS A 145 18.25 -0.55 -2.22
N ALA A 146 18.73 -1.04 -3.38
CA ALA A 146 17.92 -1.63 -4.42
C ALA A 146 17.30 -2.97 -3.98
N LYS A 147 18.10 -3.89 -3.42
CA LYS A 147 17.64 -5.20 -2.91
C LYS A 147 16.70 -5.06 -1.71
N LEU A 148 16.80 -3.98 -0.94
CA LEU A 148 15.94 -3.74 0.22
C LEU A 148 14.62 -3.03 -0.08
N GLY A 149 14.39 -2.61 -1.33
CA GLY A 149 13.21 -1.80 -1.67
C GLY A 149 13.17 -0.47 -0.88
N VAL A 150 14.33 0.04 -0.46
CA VAL A 150 14.50 1.38 0.13
C VAL A 150 14.76 2.42 -0.94
N ALA A 151 15.04 2.00 -2.18
CA ALA A 151 14.61 2.80 -3.32
C ALA A 151 13.13 3.05 -3.11
N ASP A 152 12.76 4.32 -2.94
CA ASP A 152 11.40 4.84 -2.82
C ASP A 152 10.52 4.00 -3.77
N SER A 153 9.96 2.92 -3.23
CA SER A 153 9.06 2.08 -4.00
C SER A 153 7.96 3.05 -4.27
N GLY A 154 7.82 3.49 -5.51
CA GLY A 154 6.86 4.48 -5.97
C GLY A 154 5.43 4.04 -5.68
N LEU A 155 5.10 3.90 -4.40
CA LEU A 155 3.82 4.11 -3.81
C LEU A 155 3.62 5.61 -3.96
N ARG A 156 3.20 5.92 -5.19
CA ARG A 156 2.15 6.88 -5.51
C ARG A 156 1.74 7.61 -4.24
N ALA A 157 2.13 8.89 -4.18
CA ALA A 157 1.69 9.85 -3.19
C ALA A 157 0.36 9.41 -2.58
N ALA A 158 0.29 9.39 -1.24
CA ALA A 158 -0.93 9.16 -0.48
C ALA A 158 -2.11 9.68 -1.29
N PRO A 159 -3.16 8.87 -1.58
CA PRO A 159 -4.22 9.28 -2.48
C PRO A 159 -4.67 10.65 -2.01
N GLN A 160 -4.36 11.68 -2.81
CA GLN A 160 -4.83 13.02 -2.54
C GLN A 160 -6.32 12.85 -2.31
N ALA A 161 -6.82 13.37 -1.18
CA ALA A 161 -8.24 13.37 -0.89
C ALA A 161 -8.93 13.79 -2.19
N LEU A 162 -9.77 12.91 -2.73
CA LEU A 162 -10.48 13.16 -3.97
C LEU A 162 -11.17 14.52 -3.81
N ASP A 163 -10.62 15.53 -4.47
CA ASP A 163 -11.31 16.80 -4.64
C ASP A 163 -12.53 16.47 -5.47
N VAL A 164 -13.68 16.43 -4.79
CA VAL A 164 -14.97 16.07 -5.36
C VAL A 164 -15.39 17.06 -6.46
N SER A 165 -14.67 18.17 -6.61
CA SER A 165 -14.81 19.17 -7.66
C SER A 165 -14.18 18.75 -9.00
N GLN A 166 -13.31 17.73 -9.03
CA GLN A 166 -12.62 17.22 -10.23
C GLN A 166 -13.31 16.00 -10.87
N LEU A 167 -14.52 15.63 -10.45
CA LEU A 167 -15.29 14.56 -11.11
C LEU A 167 -15.81 15.08 -12.47
N VAL A 168 -14.92 15.10 -13.47
CA VAL A 168 -15.26 15.41 -14.86
C VAL A 168 -16.28 14.37 -15.32
N LEU A 169 -17.50 14.84 -15.56
CA LEU A 169 -18.49 14.18 -16.39
C LEU A 169 -17.79 13.64 -17.64
N ILE A 170 -17.65 12.31 -17.74
CA ILE A 170 -17.29 11.65 -18.98
C ILE A 170 -18.44 11.91 -19.95
N LYS A 171 -18.36 13.05 -20.66
CA LYS A 171 -19.17 13.33 -21.83
C LYS A 171 -18.62 12.45 -22.94
N ASN A 172 -19.48 11.55 -23.41
CA ASN A 172 -19.59 11.06 -24.78
C ASN A 172 -18.28 10.73 -25.51
N VAL A 173 -17.99 9.44 -25.63
CA VAL A 173 -17.28 8.93 -26.81
C VAL A 173 -18.30 8.21 -27.68
N HIS A 174 -18.65 8.85 -28.80
CA HIS A 174 -19.21 8.19 -29.97
C HIS A 174 -18.09 7.38 -30.64
N ALA A 175 -18.30 6.07 -30.77
CA ALA A 175 -17.96 5.24 -31.92
C ALA A 175 -18.65 3.88 -31.71
#